data_AF-A0A366DP98-F1
#
_entry.id   AF-A0A366DP98-F1
#
_cell.length_a   1.000
_cell.length_b   1.000
_cell.length_c   1.000
_cell.angle_alpha   90.00
_cell.angle_beta   90.00
_cell.angle_gamma   90.00
#
_symmetry.space_group_name_H-M   'P 1'
#
loop_
_entity.id
_entity.type
_entity.pdbx_description
1 polymer ?
#
loop_
_entity_poly.entity_id
_entity_poly.type
_entity_poly.pdbx_seq_one_letter_code
_entity_poly.pdbx_strand_id
1 'polypeptide(L)'
;MNQLNRFLPEDQDRAEELIIIAENMIERLKYAFEHNCYRDTSDLAKKIATKSDELARLKEKKSKNDEFRKIVLGHHQMDPQVLVNEQKRRYRI
;
A
#
# COMPACT_ATOMS: atom_id res chain seq x y z
N MET A 1 4.32 -6.70 -14.74
CA MET A 1 3.39 -6.86 -13.60
C MET A 1 3.06 -5.49 -13.05
N ASN A 2 1.78 -5.14 -12.92
CA ASN A 2 1.35 -3.82 -12.41
C ASN A 2 1.75 -3.68 -10.92
N GLN A 3 2.57 -2.69 -10.56
CA GLN A 3 3.05 -2.51 -9.19
C GLN A 3 1.90 -2.30 -8.18
N LEU A 4 0.76 -1.79 -8.66
CA LEU A 4 -0.46 -1.54 -7.88
C LEU A 4 -1.15 -2.83 -7.40
N ASN A 5 -0.85 -3.98 -8.02
CA ASN A 5 -1.35 -5.28 -7.57
C ASN A 5 -0.80 -5.69 -6.20
N ARG A 6 0.12 -4.92 -5.60
CA ARG A 6 0.63 -5.15 -4.23
C ARG A 6 -0.21 -4.46 -3.15
N PHE A 7 -1.24 -3.72 -3.54
CA PHE A 7 -2.14 -3.00 -2.64
C PHE A 7 -3.57 -3.56 -2.75
N LEU A 8 -4.41 -3.23 -1.78
CA LEU A 8 -5.84 -3.50 -1.83
C LEU A 8 -6.50 -2.54 -2.83
N PRO A 9 -7.58 -2.93 -3.52
CA PRO A 9 -8.25 -2.08 -4.51
C PRO A 9 -8.56 -0.67 -3.98
N GLU A 10 -9.04 -0.56 -2.75
CA GLU A 10 -9.36 0.71 -2.10
C GLU A 10 -8.14 1.59 -1.77
N ASP A 11 -6.94 1.00 -1.75
CA ASP A 11 -5.68 1.69 -1.45
C ASP A 11 -4.85 1.97 -2.72
N GLN A 12 -5.30 1.54 -3.91
CA GLN A 12 -4.52 1.65 -5.15
C GLN A 12 -4.29 3.09 -5.59
N ASP A 13 -5.34 3.92 -5.60
CA ASP A 13 -5.23 5.35 -5.97
C ASP A 13 -4.26 6.08 -5.04
N ARG A 14 -4.36 5.81 -3.74
CA ARG A 14 -3.45 6.40 -2.74
C ARG A 14 -2.02 5.89 -2.92
N ALA A 15 -1.83 4.61 -3.20
CA ALA A 15 -0.51 4.05 -3.46
C ALA A 15 0.12 4.64 -4.72
N GLU A 16 -0.66 4.85 -5.78
CA GLU A 16 -0.20 5.49 -7.01
C GLU A 16 0.27 6.93 -6.75
N GLU A 17 -0.54 7.73 -6.05
CA GLU A 17 -0.17 9.10 -5.65
C GLU A 17 1.15 9.11 -4.86
N LEU A 18 1.29 8.22 -3.88
CA LEU A 18 2.49 8.12 -3.04
C LEU A 18 3.73 7.70 -3.83
N ILE A 19 3.58 6.80 -4.81
CA ILE A 19 4.68 6.38 -5.70
C ILE A 19 5.15 7.57 -6.53
N ILE A 20 4.22 8.28 -7.19
CA ILE A 20 4.53 9.46 -8.01
C ILE A 20 5.22 10.54 -7.16
N ILE A 21 4.73 10.79 -5.94
CA ILE A 21 5.35 11.75 -5.02
C ILE A 21 6.76 11.31 -4.65
N ALA A 22 6.96 10.02 -4.33
CA ALA A 22 8.27 9.50 -3.95
C ALA A 22 9.29 9.58 -5.11
N GLU A 23 8.88 9.24 -6.33
CA GLU A 23 9.71 9.36 -7.53
C GLU A 23 10.15 10.81 -7.78
N ASN A 24 9.20 11.75 -7.75
CA ASN A 24 9.49 13.18 -7.87
C ASN A 24 10.45 13.67 -6.76
N MET A 25 10.28 13.20 -5.52
CA MET A 25 11.19 13.58 -4.42
C MET A 25 12.59 12.99 -4.60
N ILE A 26 12.71 11.77 -5.13
CA ILE A 26 14.00 11.14 -5.44
C ILE A 26 14.73 11.92 -6.54
N GLU A 27 14.03 12.37 -7.58
CA GLU A 27 14.62 13.21 -8.63
C GLU A 27 15.13 14.54 -8.06
N ARG A 28 14.33 15.19 -7.22
CA ARG A 28 14.76 16.42 -6.52
C ARG A 28 15.94 16.19 -5.60
N LEU A 29 16.02 15.03 -4.95
CA LEU A 29 17.15 14.66 -4.09
C LEU A 29 18.44 14.52 -4.90
N LYS A 30 18.37 13.86 -6.07
CA LYS A 30 19.52 13.75 -6.99
C LYS A 30 20.01 15.12 -7.44
N TYR A 31 19.08 15.99 -7.85
CA TYR A 31 19.40 17.36 -8.23
C TYR A 31 20.07 18.14 -7.09
N ALA A 32 19.49 18.10 -5.87
CA ALA A 32 20.06 18.79 -4.72
C ALA A 32 21.46 18.26 -4.36
N PHE A 33 21.70 16.96 -4.54
CA PHE A 33 23.01 16.34 -4.33
C PHE A 33 24.04 16.81 -5.35
N GLU A 34 23.68 16.81 -6.64
CA GLU A 34 24.55 17.29 -7.74
C GLU A 34 24.92 18.78 -7.58
N HIS A 35 24.00 19.58 -7.02
CA HIS A 35 24.20 21.01 -6.78
C HIS A 35 24.76 21.37 -5.38
N ASN A 36 25.21 20.38 -4.59
CA ASN A 36 25.77 20.58 -3.23
C ASN A 36 24.80 21.28 -2.24
N CYS A 37 23.48 21.17 -2.45
CA CYS A 37 22.45 21.71 -1.58
C CYS A 37 22.14 20.76 -0.41
N TYR A 38 23.11 20.55 0.48
CA TYR A 38 23.05 19.51 1.51
C TYR A 38 21.86 19.64 2.48
N ARG A 39 21.41 20.86 2.81
CA ARG A 39 20.23 21.07 3.66
C ARG A 39 18.96 20.49 3.02
N ASP A 40 18.77 20.76 1.73
CA ASP A 40 17.63 20.27 0.96
C ASP A 40 17.69 18.75 0.79
N THR A 41 18.89 18.18 0.66
CA THR A 41 19.05 16.71 0.58
C THR A 41 18.60 16.00 1.85
N SER A 42 18.95 16.52 3.04
CA SER A 42 18.52 15.94 4.33
C SER A 42 16.99 15.99 4.48
N ASP A 43 16.36 17.11 4.16
CA ASP A 43 14.92 17.27 4.31
C ASP A 43 14.13 16.43 3.29
N LEU A 44 14.64 16.31 2.06
CA LEU A 44 14.07 15.42 1.04
C LEU A 44 14.20 13.95 1.45
N ALA A 45 15.37 13.53 1.97
CA ALA A 45 15.57 12.16 2.44
C ALA A 45 14.59 11.77 3.55
N LYS A 46 14.34 12.67 4.53
CA LYS A 46 13.34 12.44 5.58
C LYS A 46 11.93 12.30 5.02
N LYS A 47 11.55 13.16 4.07
CA LYS A 47 10.22 13.08 3.43
C LYS A 47 10.04 11.78 2.64
N ILE A 48 11.07 11.36 1.90
CA ILE A 48 11.07 10.08 1.17
C ILE A 48 10.92 8.90 2.13
N ALA A 49 11.62 8.91 3.27
CA ALA A 49 11.49 7.87 4.28
C ALA A 49 10.04 7.78 4.79
N THR A 50 9.43 8.91 5.17
CA THR A 50 8.02 8.94 5.61
C THR A 50 7.05 8.41 4.55
N LYS A 51 7.24 8.76 3.27
CA LYS A 51 6.40 8.26 2.17
C LYS A 51 6.60 6.77 1.89
N SER A 52 7.84 6.30 2.01
CA SER A 52 8.18 4.87 1.92
C SER A 52 7.52 4.07 3.04
N ASP A 53 7.50 4.59 4.27
CA ASP A 53 6.83 3.96 5.41
C ASP A 53 5.31 3.90 5.21
N GLU A 54 4.70 4.95 4.66
CA GLU A 54 3.27 4.99 4.31
C GLU A 54 2.94 3.90 3.28
N LEU A 55 3.75 3.78 2.22
CA LEU A 55 3.62 2.70 1.21
C LEU A 55 3.82 1.30 1.82
N ALA A 56 4.75 1.14 2.76
CA ALA A 56 4.99 -0.13 3.42
C ALA A 56 3.77 -0.58 4.24
N ARG A 57 3.13 0.34 4.96
CA ARG A 57 1.89 0.07 5.72
C ARG A 57 0.74 -0.36 4.82
N LEU A 58 0.56 0.27 3.65
CA LEU A 58 -0.47 -0.14 2.69
C LEU A 58 -0.21 -1.55 2.14
N LYS A 59 1.05 -1.91 1.87
CA LYS A 59 1.42 -3.28 1.47
C LYS A 59 1.15 -4.29 2.59
N GLU A 60 1.49 -3.93 3.82
CA GLU A 60 1.26 -4.78 4.99
C GLU A 60 -0.23 -5.02 5.21
N LYS A 61 -1.07 -4.00 5.03
CA LYS A 61 -2.53 -4.12 5.09
C LYS A 61 -3.05 -5.17 4.11
N LYS A 62 -2.55 -5.18 2.87
CA LYS A 62 -2.86 -6.24 1.90
C LYS A 62 -2.42 -7.62 2.40
N SER A 63 -1.17 -7.74 2.84
CA SER A 63 -0.62 -9.01 3.33
C SER A 63 -1.47 -9.60 4.46
N LYS A 64 -1.87 -8.77 5.43
CA LYS A 64 -2.75 -9.15 6.54
C LYS A 64 -4.13 -9.57 6.07
N ASN A 65 -4.70 -8.87 5.08
CA ASN A 65 -5.99 -9.25 4.50
C ASN A 65 -5.91 -10.60 3.77
N ASP A 66 -4.84 -10.84 3.01
CA ASP A 66 -4.62 -12.11 2.31
C ASP A 66 -4.41 -13.27 3.30
N GLU A 67 -3.70 -13.03 4.42
CA GLU A 67 -3.54 -13.99 5.51
C GLU A 67 -4.88 -14.27 6.21
N PHE A 68 -5.64 -13.23 6.56
CA PHE A 68 -6.96 -13.38 7.16
C PHE A 68 -7.91 -14.18 6.26
N ARG A 69 -7.93 -13.88 4.96
CA ARG A 69 -8.71 -14.65 3.98
C ARG A 69 -8.31 -16.12 3.99
N LYS A 70 -7.01 -16.44 3.97
CA LYS A 70 -6.55 -17.84 4.05
C LYS A 70 -7.03 -18.53 5.32
N ILE A 71 -6.96 -17.86 6.47
CA ILE A 71 -7.41 -18.41 7.76
C ILE A 71 -8.91 -18.67 7.76
N VAL A 72 -9.72 -17.70 7.31
CA VAL A 72 -11.17 -17.83 7.22
C VAL A 72 -11.56 -19.01 6.31
N LEU A 73 -10.90 -19.14 5.16
CA LEU A 73 -11.14 -20.25 4.23
C LEU A 73 -10.69 -21.61 4.78
N GLY A 74 -9.53 -21.64 5.44
CA GLY A 74 -9.00 -22.84 6.07
C GLY A 74 -9.86 -23.33 7.24
N HIS A 75 -10.36 -22.41 8.09
CA HIS A 75 -11.20 -22.76 9.23
C HIS A 75 -12.61 -23.18 8.83
N HIS A 76 -13.20 -22.56 7.81
CA HIS A 76 -14.57 -22.88 7.45
C HIS A 76 -14.70 -24.10 6.52
N GLN A 77 -13.63 -24.58 5.87
CA GLN A 77 -13.69 -25.59 4.79
C GLN A 77 -14.79 -25.29 3.75
N MET A 78 -15.20 -24.03 3.66
CA MET A 78 -16.31 -23.56 2.84
C MET A 78 -15.79 -22.46 1.92
N ASP A 79 -16.34 -22.44 0.72
CA ASP A 79 -16.05 -21.44 -0.29
C ASP A 79 -16.29 -20.02 0.28
N PRO A 80 -15.37 -19.05 0.08
CA PRO A 80 -15.54 -17.67 0.55
C PRO A 80 -16.89 -17.07 0.17
N GLN A 81 -17.42 -17.44 -0.99
CA GLN A 81 -18.68 -16.97 -1.52
C GLN A 81 -19.86 -17.38 -0.64
N VAL A 82 -19.78 -18.54 0.03
CA VAL A 82 -20.82 -19.02 0.96
C VAL A 82 -20.88 -18.13 2.20
N LEU A 83 -19.74 -17.73 2.76
CA LEU A 83 -19.69 -16.83 3.91
C LEU A 83 -20.22 -15.44 3.58
N VAL A 84 -19.84 -14.91 2.42
CA VAL A 84 -20.35 -13.61 1.92
C VAL A 84 -21.86 -13.68 1.71
N ASN A 85 -22.36 -14.74 1.10
CA ASN A 85 -23.80 -14.92 0.86
C ASN A 85 -24.59 -15.06 2.17
N GLU A 86 -24.05 -15.79 3.15
CA GLU A 86 -24.67 -15.96 4.46
C GLU A 86 -24.69 -14.64 5.25
N GLN A 87 -23.64 -13.82 5.14
CA GLN A 87 -23.58 -12.49 5.73
C GLN A 87 -24.60 -11.54 5.08
N LYS A 88 -24.67 -11.51 3.74
CA LYS A 88 -25.70 -10.75 3.00
C LYS A 88 -27.12 -11.18 3.38
N ARG A 89 -27.36 -12.49 3.47
CA ARG A 89 -28.64 -13.06 3.91
C ARG A 89 -29.01 -12.63 5.34
N ARG A 90 -28.06 -12.67 6.27
CA ARG A 90 -28.29 -12.31 7.70
C ARG A 90 -28.56 -10.83 7.89
N TYR A 91 -27.86 -9.97 7.15
CA TYR A 91 -27.93 -8.52 7.33
C TYR A 91 -28.77 -7.79 6.27
N ARG A 92 -29.39 -8.53 5.31
CA ARG A 92 -30.21 -8.02 4.20
C ARG A 92 -29.51 -6.87 3.44
N ILE A 93 -28.24 -7.08 3.13
CA ILE A 93 -27.40 -6.18 2.32
C ILE A 93 -27.20 -6.75 0.91
#